data_AF-A0A943RUK3-F1
#
_entry.id   AF-A0A943RUK3-F1
#
_cell.length_a   1.000
_cell.length_b   1.000
_cell.length_c   1.000
_cell.angle_alpha   90.00
_cell.angle_beta   90.00
_cell.angle_gamma   90.00
#
_symmetry.space_group_name_H-M   'P 1'
#
loop_
_entity.id
_entity.type
_entity.pdbx_description
1 polymer ?
#
loop_
_entity_poly.entity_id
_entity_poly.type
_entity_poly.pdbx_seq_one_letter_code
_entity_poly.pdbx_strand_id
1 'polypeptide(L)'
;NFAILFLPFEGLYAEVVSQTGLLEQLQREYRVNVCGPSTMAALLNSLQMGFQSVAIQKHADEIQKVLSAVKTEFETYQAQLEKAQKQIRTAETTIDKILTTRTKAMNRKLRGVTALESLEDAQSTLGLVEGSVEDQEDDE
;
A
#
# COMPACT_ATOMS: atom_id res chain seq x y z
N ASN A 1 -37.25 -30.69 13.23
CA ASN A 1 -37.68 -31.99 12.69
C ASN A 1 -38.81 -31.77 11.71
N PHE A 2 -38.50 -31.93 10.42
CA PHE A 2 -39.46 -31.97 9.32
C PHE A 2 -39.15 -33.23 8.51
N ALA A 3 -40.15 -33.87 7.94
CA ALA A 3 -39.98 -35.03 7.09
C ALA A 3 -40.52 -34.75 5.69
N ILE A 4 -39.95 -35.41 4.70
CA ILE A 4 -40.43 -35.37 3.32
C ILE A 4 -40.99 -36.75 2.99
N LEU A 5 -42.28 -36.81 2.70
CA LEU A 5 -42.93 -38.01 2.17
C LEU A 5 -42.81 -37.97 0.64
N PHE A 6 -41.92 -38.79 0.11
CA PHE A 6 -41.72 -38.91 -1.33
C PHE A 6 -42.73 -39.89 -1.95
N LEU A 7 -43.47 -39.41 -2.93
CA LEU A 7 -44.36 -40.23 -3.75
C LEU A 7 -43.69 -40.45 -5.11
N PRO A 8 -43.38 -41.71 -5.50
CA PRO A 8 -42.56 -41.98 -6.67
C PRO A 8 -43.25 -41.72 -8.02
N PHE A 9 -44.57 -41.49 -8.00
CA PHE A 9 -45.36 -41.20 -9.19
C PHE A 9 -46.04 -39.84 -9.04
N GLU A 10 -45.89 -38.99 -10.05
CA GLU A 10 -46.51 -37.65 -10.06
C GLU A 10 -48.04 -37.72 -9.99
N GLY A 11 -48.66 -38.76 -10.59
CA GLY A 11 -50.09 -38.98 -10.50
C GLY A 11 -50.60 -39.26 -9.08
N LEU A 12 -49.81 -39.97 -8.26
CA LEU A 12 -50.15 -40.18 -6.84
C LEU A 12 -50.00 -38.88 -6.04
N TYR A 13 -48.99 -38.07 -6.36
CA TYR A 13 -48.84 -36.74 -5.75
C TYR A 13 -50.03 -35.84 -6.10
N ALA A 14 -50.45 -35.80 -7.36
CA ALA A 14 -51.62 -35.05 -7.79
C ALA A 14 -52.89 -35.48 -7.06
N GLU A 15 -53.11 -36.80 -6.92
CA GLU A 15 -54.25 -37.35 -6.19
C GLU A 15 -54.25 -36.94 -4.71
N VAL A 16 -53.09 -37.01 -4.05
CA VAL A 16 -52.94 -36.61 -2.63
C VAL A 16 -53.15 -35.10 -2.46
N VAL A 17 -52.72 -34.28 -3.42
CA VAL A 17 -52.93 -32.82 -3.42
C VAL A 17 -54.40 -32.46 -3.66
N SER A 18 -55.11 -33.25 -4.48
CA SER A 18 -56.53 -33.06 -4.75
C SER A 18 -57.43 -33.41 -3.57
N GLN A 19 -56.93 -34.13 -2.56
CA GLN A 19 -57.66 -34.40 -1.32
C GLN A 19 -57.64 -33.18 -0.40
N THR A 20 -58.79 -32.49 -0.31
CA THR A 20 -58.97 -31.30 0.52
C THR A 20 -58.57 -31.56 1.98
N GLY A 21 -57.62 -30.80 2.49
CA GLY A 21 -57.21 -30.80 3.90
C GLY A 21 -56.19 -31.86 4.30
N LEU A 22 -55.93 -32.90 3.47
CA LEU A 22 -54.95 -33.94 3.80
C LEU A 22 -53.53 -33.36 3.90
N LEU A 23 -53.14 -32.52 2.94
CA LEU A 23 -51.82 -31.90 2.91
C LEU A 23 -51.59 -30.99 4.12
N GLU A 24 -52.62 -30.22 4.50
CA GLU A 24 -52.56 -29.30 5.64
C GLU A 24 -52.45 -30.07 6.95
N GLN A 25 -53.17 -31.19 7.09
CA GLN A 25 -53.07 -32.06 8.26
C GLN A 25 -51.66 -32.67 8.39
N LEU A 26 -51.13 -33.24 7.30
CA LEU A 26 -49.77 -33.80 7.28
C LEU A 26 -48.71 -32.75 7.63
N GLN A 27 -48.86 -31.54 7.11
CA GLN A 27 -47.92 -30.45 7.38
C GLN A 27 -48.04 -29.93 8.82
N ARG A 28 -49.25 -29.70 9.33
CA ARG A 28 -49.48 -29.04 10.62
C ARG A 28 -49.33 -30.00 11.80
N GLU A 29 -49.88 -31.20 11.70
CA GLU A 29 -49.91 -32.17 12.81
C GLU A 29 -48.65 -33.04 12.84
N TYR A 30 -48.17 -33.46 11.66
CA TYR A 30 -47.04 -34.41 11.54
C TYR A 30 -45.73 -33.76 11.09
N ARG A 31 -45.75 -32.49 10.64
CA ARG A 31 -44.58 -31.80 10.06
C ARG A 31 -43.99 -32.56 8.87
N VAL A 32 -44.86 -33.21 8.09
CA VAL A 32 -44.53 -33.97 6.88
C VAL A 32 -44.94 -33.15 5.68
N ASN A 33 -43.99 -32.88 4.78
CA ASN A 33 -44.26 -32.31 3.46
C ASN A 33 -44.30 -33.43 2.43
N VAL A 34 -45.36 -33.48 1.63
CA VAL A 34 -45.49 -34.44 0.54
C VAL A 34 -44.81 -33.88 -0.71
N CYS A 35 -44.04 -34.69 -1.44
CA CYS A 35 -43.46 -34.28 -2.71
C CYS A 35 -43.56 -35.38 -3.76
N GLY A 36 -43.86 -34.99 -5.00
CA GLY A 36 -43.66 -35.83 -6.18
C GLY A 36 -42.24 -35.71 -6.74
N PRO A 37 -41.90 -36.46 -7.80
CA PRO A 37 -40.60 -36.39 -8.47
C PRO A 37 -40.27 -34.97 -8.97
N SER A 38 -41.25 -34.26 -9.54
CA SER A 38 -41.04 -32.90 -10.08
C SER A 38 -40.79 -31.88 -8.97
N THR A 39 -41.57 -31.95 -7.89
CA THR A 39 -41.41 -31.09 -6.72
C THR A 39 -40.09 -31.33 -6.00
N MET A 40 -39.68 -32.61 -5.84
CA MET A 40 -38.39 -32.94 -5.25
C MET A 40 -37.24 -32.42 -6.10
N ALA A 41 -37.30 -32.56 -7.43
CA ALA A 41 -36.30 -31.99 -8.33
C ALA A 41 -36.21 -30.47 -8.20
N ALA A 42 -37.34 -29.77 -8.11
CA ALA A 42 -37.38 -28.32 -7.90
C ALA A 42 -36.79 -27.90 -6.54
N LEU A 43 -37.10 -28.64 -5.47
CA LEU A 43 -36.54 -28.42 -4.13
C LEU A 43 -35.02 -28.62 -4.12
N LEU A 44 -34.54 -29.69 -4.73
CA LEU A 44 -33.10 -29.97 -4.84
C LEU A 44 -32.38 -28.92 -5.68
N ASN A 45 -32.96 -28.46 -6.79
CA ASN A 45 -32.39 -27.37 -7.58
C ASN A 45 -32.32 -26.06 -6.78
N SER A 46 -33.38 -25.73 -6.04
CA SER A 46 -33.40 -24.55 -5.17
C SER A 46 -32.34 -24.64 -4.07
N LEU A 47 -32.17 -25.83 -3.48
CA LEU A 47 -31.16 -26.10 -2.46
C LEU A 47 -29.74 -26.03 -3.04
N GLN A 48 -29.52 -26.57 -4.24
CA GLN A 48 -28.24 -26.55 -4.92
C GLN A 48 -27.80 -25.12 -5.25
N MET A 49 -28.71 -24.27 -5.76
CA MET A 49 -28.43 -22.84 -5.94
C MET A 49 -28.16 -22.13 -4.61
N GLY A 50 -28.88 -22.50 -3.54
CA GLY A 50 -28.64 -22.01 -2.19
C GLY A 50 -27.23 -22.32 -1.68
N PHE A 51 -26.74 -23.54 -1.89
CA PHE A 51 -25.37 -23.92 -1.50
C PHE A 51 -24.29 -23.29 -2.39
N GLN A 52 -24.54 -23.12 -3.69
CA GLN A 52 -23.62 -22.39 -4.56
C GLN A 52 -23.44 -20.92 -4.12
N SER A 53 -24.52 -20.27 -3.67
CA SER A 53 -24.45 -18.91 -3.11
C SER A 53 -23.56 -18.84 -1.86
N VAL A 54 -23.71 -19.80 -0.94
CA VAL A 54 -22.86 -19.88 0.28
C VAL A 54 -21.38 -20.06 -0.05
N ALA A 55 -21.05 -20.79 -1.12
CA ALA A 55 -19.66 -20.98 -1.54
C ALA A 55 -19.06 -19.68 -2.14
N ILE A 56 -19.82 -18.95 -2.95
CA ILE A 56 -19.39 -17.65 -3.51
C ILE A 56 -19.12 -16.63 -2.39
N GLN A 57 -19.97 -16.62 -1.35
CA GLN A 57 -19.82 -15.68 -0.25
C GLN A 57 -18.51 -15.88 0.54
N LYS A 58 -18.02 -17.12 0.66
CA LYS A 58 -16.72 -17.39 1.30
C LYS A 58 -15.53 -16.77 0.56
N HIS A 59 -15.58 -16.72 -0.77
CA HIS A 59 -14.50 -16.12 -1.57
C HIS A 59 -14.47 -14.59 -1.45
N ALA A 60 -15.63 -13.95 -1.28
CA ALA A 60 -15.70 -12.51 -1.03
C ALA A 60 -15.07 -12.13 0.32
N ASP A 61 -15.26 -12.93 1.37
CA ASP A 61 -14.65 -12.73 2.69
C ASP A 61 -13.12 -12.84 2.65
N GLU A 62 -12.57 -13.76 1.84
CA GLU A 62 -11.12 -13.89 1.63
C GLU A 62 -10.55 -12.66 0.92
N ILE A 63 -11.21 -12.19 -0.15
CA ILE A 63 -10.82 -10.98 -0.87
C ILE A 63 -10.84 -9.76 0.06
N GLN A 64 -11.88 -9.62 0.87
CA GLN A 64 -12.00 -8.51 1.83
C GLN A 64 -10.88 -8.54 2.88
N LYS A 65 -10.49 -9.73 3.36
CA LYS A 65 -9.35 -9.88 4.29
C LYS A 65 -8.03 -9.45 3.65
N VAL A 66 -7.77 -9.87 2.42
CA VAL A 66 -6.54 -9.49 1.68
C VAL A 66 -6.49 -7.98 1.47
N LEU A 67 -7.58 -7.37 1.01
CA LEU A 67 -7.68 -5.92 0.83
C LEU A 67 -7.47 -5.15 2.14
N SER A 68 -7.99 -5.68 3.25
CA SER A 68 -7.80 -5.07 4.58
C SER A 68 -6.35 -5.12 5.02
N ALA A 69 -5.66 -6.25 4.79
CA ALA A 69 -4.23 -6.38 5.09
C ALA A 69 -3.38 -5.40 4.25
N VAL A 70 -3.68 -5.29 2.94
CA VAL A 70 -2.99 -4.35 2.03
C VAL A 70 -3.19 -2.90 2.48
N LYS A 71 -4.40 -2.52 2.91
CA LYS A 71 -4.67 -1.17 3.41
C LYS A 71 -3.77 -0.81 4.60
N THR A 72 -3.62 -1.73 5.56
CA THR A 72 -2.77 -1.51 6.75
C THR A 72 -1.28 -1.39 6.38
N GLU A 73 -0.80 -2.20 5.42
CA GLU A 73 0.56 -2.07 4.91
C GLU A 73 0.79 -0.71 4.22
N PHE A 74 -0.19 -0.23 3.45
CA PHE A 74 -0.13 1.06 2.78
C PHE A 74 0.00 2.24 3.75
N GLU A 75 -0.70 2.21 4.88
CA GLU A 75 -0.58 3.24 5.93
C GLU A 75 0.85 3.25 6.52
N THR A 76 1.43 2.07 6.74
CA THR A 76 2.82 1.95 7.22
C THR A 76 3.82 2.46 6.19
N TYR A 77 3.60 2.13 4.91
CA TYR A 77 4.43 2.60 3.80
C TYR A 77 4.37 4.12 3.63
N GLN A 78 3.18 4.73 3.78
CA GLN A 78 3.02 6.18 3.76
C GLN A 78 3.83 6.86 4.87
N ALA A 79 3.79 6.33 6.10
CA ALA A 79 4.58 6.88 7.20
C ALA A 79 6.09 6.78 6.97
N GLN A 80 6.56 5.71 6.31
CA GLN A 80 7.98 5.57 5.92
C GLN A 80 8.36 6.56 4.81
N LEU A 81 7.50 6.74 3.80
CA LEU A 81 7.69 7.72 2.73
C LEU A 81 7.76 9.15 3.27
N GLU A 82 6.89 9.52 4.22
CA GLU A 82 6.92 10.84 4.86
C GLU A 82 8.25 11.07 5.62
N LYS A 83 8.75 10.04 6.32
CA LYS A 83 10.07 10.11 6.98
C LYS A 83 11.20 10.31 5.97
N ALA A 84 11.19 9.57 4.86
CA ALA A 84 12.18 9.71 3.81
C ALA A 84 12.15 11.12 3.18
N GLN A 85 10.96 11.65 2.90
CA GLN A 85 10.79 13.01 2.39
C GLN A 85 11.35 14.06 3.37
N LYS A 86 11.10 13.88 4.68
CA LYS A 86 11.62 14.78 5.71
C LYS A 86 13.15 14.76 5.80
N GLN A 87 13.77 13.58 5.64
CA GLN A 87 15.23 13.44 5.60
C GLN A 87 15.81 14.17 4.38
N ILE A 88 15.20 14.03 3.20
CA ILE A 88 15.63 14.75 1.99
C ILE A 88 15.59 16.28 2.21
N ARG A 89 14.49 16.83 2.75
CA ARG A 89 14.40 18.27 3.07
C ARG A 89 15.44 18.73 4.09
N THR A 90 15.78 17.87 5.05
CA THR A 90 16.81 18.17 6.05
C THR A 90 18.21 18.19 5.42
N ALA A 91 18.48 17.27 4.49
CA ALA A 91 19.71 17.28 3.71
C ALA A 91 19.81 18.55 2.84
N GLU A 92 18.73 18.93 2.15
CA GLU A 92 18.63 20.14 1.34
C GLU A 92 18.96 21.40 2.15
N THR A 93 18.30 21.59 3.30
CA THR A 93 18.57 22.74 4.20
C THR A 93 19.99 22.75 4.78
N THR A 94 20.60 21.58 4.96
CA THR A 94 21.99 21.48 5.41
C THR A 94 22.96 21.91 4.32
N ILE A 95 22.72 21.49 3.07
CA ILE A 95 23.48 21.91 1.90
C ILE A 95 23.40 23.43 1.75
N ASP A 96 22.19 24.00 1.82
CA ASP A 96 21.98 25.46 1.71
C ASP A 96 22.76 26.26 2.76
N LYS A 97 22.77 25.80 4.02
CA LYS A 97 23.54 26.45 5.10
C LYS A 97 25.05 26.44 4.83
N ILE A 98 25.59 25.31 4.36
CA ILE A 98 27.02 25.22 4.01
C ILE A 98 27.33 26.19 2.88
N LEU A 99 26.51 26.17 1.83
CA LEU A 99 26.75 26.92 0.60
C LEU A 99 26.61 28.44 0.79
N THR A 100 25.67 28.88 1.62
CA THR A 100 25.43 30.32 1.85
C THR A 100 26.24 30.87 3.00
N THR A 101 26.09 30.33 4.22
CA THR A 101 26.61 30.98 5.42
C THR A 101 28.08 30.66 5.64
N ARG A 102 28.47 29.38 5.53
CA ARG A 102 29.85 28.95 5.74
C ARG A 102 30.77 29.41 4.60
N THR A 103 30.36 29.24 3.35
CA THR A 103 31.14 29.72 2.19
C THR A 103 31.27 31.24 2.17
N LYS A 104 30.22 32.02 2.45
CA LYS A 104 30.34 33.50 2.51
C LYS A 104 31.22 33.97 3.67
N ALA A 105 31.14 33.33 4.85
CA ALA A 105 32.01 33.64 5.97
C ALA A 105 33.48 33.34 5.64
N MET A 106 33.73 32.19 5.01
CA MET A 106 35.07 31.79 4.57
C MET A 106 35.61 32.74 3.49
N ASN A 107 34.81 33.09 2.49
CA ASN A 107 35.17 34.11 1.48
C ASN A 107 35.45 35.48 2.11
N ARG A 108 34.68 35.91 3.12
CA ARG A 108 34.92 37.18 3.81
C ARG A 108 36.23 37.16 4.61
N LYS A 109 36.54 36.04 5.28
CA LYS A 109 37.81 35.84 5.97
C LYS A 109 38.99 35.79 5.01
N LEU A 110 38.88 35.07 3.89
CA LEU A 110 39.90 35.05 2.83
C LEU A 110 40.16 36.45 2.27
N ARG A 111 39.12 37.21 1.92
CA ARG A 111 39.25 38.61 1.46
C ARG A 111 39.85 39.54 2.52
N GLY A 112 39.61 39.27 3.80
CA GLY A 112 40.20 40.02 4.90
C GLY A 112 41.69 39.69 5.10
N VAL A 113 42.10 38.45 4.88
CA VAL A 113 43.51 38.02 4.95
C VAL A 113 44.29 38.59 3.77
N THR A 114 43.76 38.52 2.54
CA THR A 114 44.41 39.14 1.36
C THR A 114 44.47 40.66 1.40
N ALA A 115 43.66 41.32 2.24
CA ALA A 115 43.75 42.77 2.46
C ALA A 115 44.71 43.15 3.61
N LEU A 116 45.13 42.19 4.44
CA LEU A 116 46.05 42.40 5.57
C LEU A 116 47.50 42.11 5.23
N GLU A 117 47.77 41.39 4.13
CA GLU A 117 49.10 41.23 3.55
C GLU A 117 49.30 42.35 2.53
N SER A 118 50.33 43.17 2.71
CA SER A 118 50.69 44.16 1.69
C SER A 118 50.98 43.45 0.36
N LEU A 119 50.72 44.10 -0.77
CA LEU A 119 51.04 43.55 -2.10
C LEU A 119 52.52 43.12 -2.22
N GLU A 120 53.39 43.79 -1.46
CA GLU A 120 54.82 43.49 -1.32
C GLU A 120 55.09 42.18 -0.57
N ASP A 121 54.40 41.93 0.54
CA ASP A 121 54.56 40.70 1.34
C ASP A 121 53.99 39.47 0.61
N ALA A 122 52.91 39.64 -0.14
CA ALA A 122 52.32 38.58 -0.96
C ALA A 122 53.25 38.20 -2.13
N GLN A 123 53.92 39.17 -2.76
CA GLN A 123 54.88 38.92 -3.85
C GLN A 123 56.18 38.28 -3.34
N SER A 124 56.64 38.65 -2.14
CA SER A 124 57.78 38.03 -1.46
C SER A 124 57.50 36.57 -1.08
N THR A 125 56.31 36.28 -0.53
CA THR A 125 55.92 34.92 -0.10
C THR A 125 55.67 33.97 -1.28
N LEU A 126 55.24 34.51 -2.43
CA LEU A 126 55.02 33.73 -3.66
C LEU A 126 56.26 33.62 -4.55
N GLY A 127 57.40 34.22 -4.17
CA GLY A 127 58.67 34.13 -4.89
C GLY A 127 58.67 34.83 -6.27
N LEU A 128 57.87 35.87 -6.44
CA LEU A 128 57.71 36.58 -7.73
C LEU A 128 58.53 37.87 -7.83
N VAL A 129 59.38 38.16 -6.85
CA VAL A 129 60.37 39.24 -6.98
C VAL A 129 61.54 38.68 -7.79
N GLU A 130 61.48 38.89 -9.11
CA GLU A 130 62.66 38.75 -9.97
C GLU A 130 63.73 39.74 -9.47
N GLY A 131 64.78 39.19 -8.88
CA GLY A 131 65.99 39.94 -8.60
C GLY A 131 66.55 40.48 -9.90
N SER A 132 66.61 41.81 -10.00
CA SER A 132 67.63 42.50 -10.78
C SER A 132 68.99 42.02 -10.30
N VAL A 133 69.56 41.04 -10.99
CA VAL A 133 70.99 40.72 -10.89
C VAL A 133 71.72 41.92 -11.49
N GLU A 134 72.25 42.77 -10.61
CA GLU A 134 73.38 43.61 -10.96
C GLU A 134 74.56 42.68 -11.21
N ASP A 135 74.90 42.46 -12.47
CA ASP A 135 76.25 42.04 -12.85
C ASP A 135 77.19 43.20 -12.50
N GLN A 136 77.95 43.05 -11.41
CA GLN A 136 79.18 43.82 -11.19
C GLN A 136 80.38 42.95 -11.57
N GLU A 137 81.22 43.56 -12.39
CA GLU A 137 82.46 43.07 -12.98
C GLU A 137 83.54 42.67 -11.94
N ASP A 138 84.43 41.79 -12.45
CA ASP A 138 85.90 41.76 -12.30
C ASP A 138 86.63 40.72 -11.42
N ASP A 139 87.74 40.26 -12.04
CA ASP A 139 89.01 39.69 -11.56
C ASP A 139 89.17 38.16 -11.35
N GLU A 140 89.58 37.44 -12.42
CA GLU A 140 90.99 37.02 -12.73
C GLU A 140 91.07 36.07 -13.95
#